data_AF-A0A9D5FYS8-F1
#
_entry.id   AF-A0A9D5FYS8-F1
#
_cell.length_a   1.000
_cell.length_b   1.000
_cell.length_c   1.000
_cell.angle_alpha   90.00
_cell.angle_beta   90.00
_cell.angle_gamma   90.00
#
_symmetry.space_group_name_H-M   'P 1'
#
loop_
_entity.id
_entity.type
_entity.pdbx_description
1 polymer ?
#
loop_
_entity_poly.entity_id
_entity_poly.type
_entity_poly.pdbx_seq_one_letter_code
_entity_poly.pdbx_strand_id
1 'polypeptide(L)'
;MRRNSILFYLPLLLSLHGEAHASPTCAATVGELGVMLGNHIFPLKWEETTMDDGKPLVMSIVENHGSLFMEFTKTGEGLWAESHGVICKSGTDFEAQFTGEQIRLGPAASWLLRLALTNGGKFKLTKLGSDQLHIETSSWSGIFSPTSK
;
A
#
# COMPACT_ATOMS: atom_id res chain seq x y z
N MET A 1 -57.26 -38.67 -29.17
CA MET A 1 -57.27 -37.19 -29.09
C MET A 1 -55.84 -36.68 -29.23
N ARG A 2 -55.63 -35.75 -30.17
CA ARG A 2 -54.38 -35.05 -30.53
C ARG A 2 -54.06 -33.93 -29.52
N ARG A 3 -52.77 -33.73 -29.21
CA ARG A 3 -52.07 -32.44 -28.95
C ARG A 3 -50.67 -32.79 -28.43
N ASN A 4 -49.57 -32.73 -29.18
CA ASN A 4 -48.94 -31.64 -29.95
C ASN A 4 -48.60 -30.40 -29.10
N SER A 5 -47.33 -30.24 -28.76
CA SER A 5 -46.63 -28.99 -28.37
C SER A 5 -45.13 -29.32 -28.25
N ILE A 6 -44.38 -29.33 -29.37
CA ILE A 6 -43.53 -28.24 -29.87
C ILE A 6 -42.40 -27.88 -28.89
N LEU A 7 -41.18 -28.35 -29.24
CA LEU A 7 -39.91 -27.87 -28.73
C LEU A 7 -39.77 -26.36 -28.99
N PHE A 8 -39.39 -25.59 -27.97
CA PHE A 8 -38.68 -24.33 -28.17
C PHE A 8 -37.45 -24.31 -27.24
N TYR A 9 -36.29 -24.58 -27.85
CA TYR A 9 -34.97 -24.20 -27.36
C TYR A 9 -34.81 -22.69 -27.53
N LEU A 10 -34.45 -21.98 -26.45
CA LEU A 10 -33.79 -20.66 -26.55
C LEU A 10 -33.00 -20.37 -25.26
N PRO A 11 -31.67 -20.61 -25.21
CA PRO A 11 -30.83 -20.02 -24.18
C PRO A 11 -30.26 -18.71 -24.73
N LEU A 12 -30.85 -17.56 -24.35
CA LEU A 12 -30.33 -16.26 -24.77
C LEU A 12 -29.38 -15.69 -23.70
N LEU A 13 -28.09 -15.94 -23.94
CA LEU A 13 -26.95 -15.01 -23.89
C LEU A 13 -26.80 -14.03 -22.70
N LEU A 14 -25.77 -14.34 -21.91
CA LEU A 14 -24.61 -13.48 -21.62
C LEU A 14 -24.88 -12.01 -21.28
N SER A 15 -24.75 -11.71 -19.99
CA SER A 15 -23.98 -10.56 -19.55
C SER A 15 -23.21 -10.95 -18.29
N LEU A 16 -22.26 -11.87 -18.45
CA LEU A 16 -21.13 -11.91 -17.52
C LEU A 16 -20.37 -10.60 -17.76
N HIS A 17 -20.74 -9.57 -16.99
CA HIS A 17 -19.81 -8.50 -16.66
C HIS A 17 -18.76 -9.16 -15.77
N GLY A 18 -17.83 -9.87 -16.40
CA GLY A 18 -16.54 -10.07 -15.79
C GLY A 18 -15.95 -8.68 -15.68
N GLU A 19 -16.16 -8.02 -14.53
CA GLU A 19 -15.18 -7.05 -14.08
C GLU A 19 -13.88 -7.84 -13.99
N ALA A 20 -13.11 -7.80 -15.07
CA ALA A 20 -11.71 -8.11 -15.04
C ALA A 20 -11.09 -7.00 -14.19
N HIS A 21 -11.30 -7.08 -12.87
CA HIS A 21 -10.44 -6.43 -11.91
C HIS A 21 -9.07 -7.00 -12.22
N ALA A 22 -8.26 -6.22 -12.96
CA ALA A 22 -6.86 -6.52 -13.10
C ALA A 22 -6.35 -6.76 -11.69
N SER A 23 -5.86 -7.98 -11.42
CA SER A 23 -5.32 -8.32 -10.12
C SER A 23 -4.34 -7.22 -9.74
N PRO A 24 -4.39 -6.68 -8.50
CA PRO A 24 -3.40 -5.70 -8.06
C PRO A 24 -2.02 -6.25 -8.40
N THR A 25 -1.26 -5.50 -9.20
CA THR A 25 0.14 -5.83 -9.42
C THR A 25 0.82 -5.50 -8.11
N CYS A 26 1.38 -6.49 -7.44
CA CYS A 26 2.03 -6.33 -6.15
C CYS A 26 3.52 -6.60 -6.30
N ALA A 27 4.32 -5.84 -5.56
CA ALA A 27 5.75 -5.99 -5.46
C ALA A 27 6.11 -6.48 -4.05
N ALA A 28 6.83 -7.60 -3.98
CA ALA A 28 7.40 -8.17 -2.77
C ALA A 28 8.88 -7.81 -2.58
N THR A 29 9.51 -7.23 -3.61
CA THR A 29 10.93 -6.79 -3.60
C THR A 29 11.07 -5.37 -4.13
N VAL A 30 12.20 -4.71 -3.87
CA VAL A 30 12.49 -3.38 -4.42
C VAL A 30 12.63 -3.44 -5.94
N GLY A 31 13.17 -4.54 -6.47
CA GLY A 31 13.25 -4.78 -7.91
C GLY A 31 11.88 -4.86 -8.57
N GLU A 32 10.95 -5.64 -8.01
CA GLU A 32 9.57 -5.73 -8.48
C GLU A 32 8.84 -4.39 -8.37
N LEU A 33 9.10 -3.62 -7.29
CA LEU A 33 8.55 -2.28 -7.10
C LEU A 33 9.03 -1.35 -8.22
N GLY A 34 10.31 -1.37 -8.55
CA GLY A 34 10.88 -0.61 -9.67
C GLY A 34 10.20 -0.95 -11.00
N VAL A 35 10.05 -2.23 -11.32
CA VAL A 35 9.37 -2.69 -12.55
C VAL A 35 7.91 -2.23 -12.56
N MET A 36 7.19 -2.39 -11.45
CA MET A 36 5.79 -1.96 -11.31
C MET A 36 5.62 -0.44 -11.53
N LEU A 37 6.64 0.34 -11.18
CA LEU A 37 6.69 1.79 -11.34
C LEU A 37 7.27 2.25 -12.69
N GLY A 38 7.53 1.32 -13.62
CA GLY A 38 8.02 1.61 -14.96
C GLY A 38 9.51 1.95 -15.01
N ASN A 39 10.31 1.41 -14.09
CA ASN A 39 11.75 1.65 -13.95
C ASN A 39 12.14 3.13 -13.79
N HIS A 40 11.19 3.99 -13.44
CA HIS A 40 11.49 5.32 -12.93
C HIS A 40 12.11 5.17 -11.53
N ILE A 41 13.11 6.01 -11.22
CA ILE A 41 13.69 6.06 -9.88
C ILE A 41 12.58 6.47 -8.92
N PHE A 42 12.03 5.49 -8.20
CA PHE A 42 11.16 5.74 -7.06
C PHE A 42 12.04 5.92 -5.84
N PRO A 43 12.05 7.10 -5.21
CA PRO A 43 12.82 7.31 -4.00
C PRO A 43 12.48 6.24 -2.97
N LEU A 44 13.48 5.59 -2.40
CA LEU A 44 13.28 4.60 -1.36
C LEU A 44 13.22 5.24 0.03
N LYS A 45 13.45 6.55 0.13
CA LYS A 45 13.47 7.27 1.40
C LYS A 45 12.79 8.63 1.29
N TRP A 46 11.80 8.84 2.14
CA TRP A 46 10.92 10.00 2.15
C TRP A 46 10.84 10.59 3.55
N GLU A 47 10.88 11.91 3.66
CA GLU A 47 10.80 12.65 4.92
C GLU A 47 9.49 13.44 4.99
N GLU A 48 8.82 13.37 6.13
CA GLU A 48 7.57 14.05 6.40
C GLU A 48 7.77 15.57 6.43
N THR A 49 6.90 16.30 5.73
CA THR A 49 6.91 17.76 5.64
C THR A 49 5.72 18.42 6.33
N THR A 50 4.81 17.63 6.91
CA THR A 50 3.58 18.12 7.57
C THR A 50 3.73 18.37 9.07
N MET A 51 4.83 17.95 9.70
CA MET A 51 5.04 18.16 11.13
C MET A 51 6.00 19.30 11.42
N ASP A 52 5.58 20.15 12.36
CA ASP A 52 6.33 21.33 12.82
C ASP A 52 7.06 21.10 14.14
N ASP A 53 7.09 19.86 14.66
CA ASP A 53 7.74 19.52 15.93
C ASP A 53 9.26 19.34 15.85
N GLY A 54 9.84 19.57 14.66
CA GLY A 54 11.27 19.43 14.38
C GLY A 54 11.75 17.98 14.35
N LYS A 55 10.84 17.01 14.37
CA LYS A 55 11.14 15.57 14.40
C LYS A 55 10.36 14.85 13.31
N PRO A 56 10.63 15.10 12.02
CA PRO A 56 9.85 14.50 10.94
C PRO A 56 9.92 12.97 11.00
N LEU A 57 8.84 12.29 10.59
CA LEU A 57 8.91 10.87 10.29
C LEU A 57 9.68 10.67 8.98
N VAL A 58 10.52 9.65 8.97
CA VAL A 58 11.24 9.21 7.78
C VAL A 58 10.72 7.84 7.40
N MET A 59 10.07 7.75 6.24
CA MET A 59 9.65 6.49 5.63
C MET A 59 10.77 5.96 4.73
N SER A 60 11.17 4.71 4.93
CA SER A 60 12.13 4.00 4.10
C SER A 60 11.53 2.70 3.57
N ILE A 61 11.76 2.40 2.29
CA ILE A 61 11.47 1.10 1.69
C ILE A 61 12.80 0.38 1.56
N VAL A 62 12.94 -0.73 2.29
CA VAL A 62 14.16 -1.53 2.31
C VAL A 62 13.84 -2.97 1.95
N GLU A 63 14.84 -3.68 1.44
CA GLU A 63 14.74 -5.11 1.18
C GLU A 63 15.68 -5.85 2.11
N ASN A 64 15.16 -6.85 2.82
CA ASN A 64 15.94 -7.70 3.68
C ASN A 64 15.54 -9.16 3.46
N HIS A 65 16.54 -10.00 3.15
CA HIS A 65 16.36 -11.42 2.85
C HIS A 65 15.27 -11.73 1.80
N GLY A 66 15.15 -10.87 0.77
CA GLY A 66 14.16 -11.02 -0.30
C GLY A 66 12.73 -10.59 0.06
N SER A 67 12.54 -9.96 1.22
CA SER A 67 11.27 -9.38 1.64
C SER A 67 11.36 -7.87 1.68
N LEU A 68 10.32 -7.19 1.19
CA LEU A 68 10.19 -5.74 1.25
C LEU A 68 9.64 -5.31 2.62
N PHE A 69 10.29 -4.32 3.20
CA PHE A 69 9.92 -3.67 4.45
C PHE A 69 9.65 -2.19 4.20
N MET A 70 8.62 -1.67 4.86
CA MET A 70 8.34 -0.26 4.96
C MET A 70 8.56 0.17 6.40
N GLU A 71 9.62 0.95 6.62
CA GLU A 71 10.09 1.40 7.92
C GLU A 71 9.79 2.88 8.10
N PHE A 72 9.23 3.24 9.24
CA PHE A 72 8.96 4.60 9.67
C PHE A 72 9.78 4.86 10.93
N THR A 73 10.69 5.81 10.85
CA THR A 73 11.53 6.24 11.98
C THR A 73 11.23 7.69 12.29
N LYS A 74 10.91 7.97 13.55
CA LYS A 74 10.72 9.33 14.06
C LYS A 74 12.09 9.92 14.38
N THR A 75 12.44 11.02 13.72
CA THR A 75 13.75 11.66 13.88
C THR A 75 14.02 12.00 15.34
N GLY A 76 15.13 11.49 15.88
CA GLY A 76 15.51 11.69 17.29
C GLY A 76 14.76 10.82 18.31
N GLU A 77 13.78 10.02 17.91
CA GLU A 77 12.98 9.17 18.82
C GLU A 77 13.03 7.68 18.45
N GLY A 78 13.50 7.35 17.25
CA GLY A 78 13.72 5.99 16.80
C GLY A 78 12.50 5.39 16.09
N LEU A 79 12.39 4.06 16.14
CA LEU A 79 11.37 3.35 15.37
C LEU A 79 9.97 3.79 15.77
N TRP A 80 9.17 4.14 14.76
CA TRP A 80 7.75 4.40 14.88
C TRP A 80 6.95 3.17 14.45
N ALA A 81 7.15 2.68 13.23
CA ALA A 81 6.54 1.45 12.73
C ALA A 81 7.42 0.78 11.68
N GLU A 82 7.34 -0.53 11.56
CA GLU A 82 7.95 -1.31 10.49
C GLU A 82 6.94 -2.36 10.06
N SER A 83 6.64 -2.41 8.77
CA SER A 83 5.82 -3.48 8.20
C SER A 83 6.61 -4.26 7.17
N HIS A 84 6.37 -5.56 7.06
CA HIS A 84 6.83 -6.37 5.94
C HIS A 84 5.65 -6.88 5.13
N GLY A 85 5.83 -7.06 3.83
CA GLY A 85 4.76 -7.54 2.98
C GLY A 85 4.93 -7.09 1.54
N VAL A 86 3.81 -6.74 0.92
CA VAL A 86 3.76 -6.34 -0.48
C VAL A 86 3.24 -4.92 -0.64
N ILE A 87 3.77 -4.21 -1.63
CA ILE A 87 3.21 -2.95 -2.10
C ILE A 87 2.43 -3.25 -3.38
N CYS A 88 1.12 -3.05 -3.34
CA CYS A 88 0.23 -3.28 -4.47
C CYS A 88 -0.14 -1.96 -5.13
N LYS A 89 -0.17 -1.96 -6.46
CA LYS A 89 -0.76 -0.86 -7.23
C LYS A 89 -2.29 -0.93 -7.14
N SER A 90 -2.91 0.19 -6.79
CA SER A 90 -4.37 0.37 -6.71
C SER A 90 -4.76 1.59 -7.55
N GLY A 91 -5.08 1.37 -8.82
CA GLY A 91 -5.29 2.45 -9.79
C GLY A 91 -3.99 3.23 -10.03
N THR A 92 -3.99 4.52 -9.67
CA THR A 92 -2.80 5.40 -9.69
C THR A 92 -2.03 5.43 -8.38
N ASP A 93 -2.62 4.87 -7.32
CA ASP A 93 -2.09 4.87 -5.96
C ASP A 93 -1.38 3.54 -5.67
N PHE A 94 -0.75 3.48 -4.50
CA PHE A 94 -0.12 2.28 -3.97
C PHE A 94 -0.66 1.97 -2.58
N GLU A 95 -0.71 0.70 -2.23
CA GLU A 95 -1.10 0.25 -0.90
C GLU A 95 -0.09 -0.78 -0.41
N ALA A 96 0.55 -0.49 0.73
CA ALA A 96 1.30 -1.50 1.46
C ALA A 96 0.33 -2.19 2.44
N GLN A 97 0.08 -3.48 2.24
CA GLN A 97 -0.82 -4.26 3.06
C GLN A 97 -0.03 -5.18 3.99
N PHE A 98 -0.46 -5.28 5.24
CA PHE A 98 0.21 -6.10 6.25
C PHE A 98 -0.80 -6.63 7.29
N THR A 99 -0.57 -7.84 7.78
CA THR A 99 -1.30 -8.40 8.93
C THR A 99 -0.71 -7.92 10.26
N GLY A 100 -1.36 -8.24 11.37
CA GLY A 100 -0.86 -7.93 12.72
C GLY A 100 0.50 -8.57 13.03
N GLU A 101 0.77 -9.74 12.46
CA GLU A 101 2.07 -10.43 12.58
C GLU A 101 3.17 -9.77 11.75
N GLN A 102 2.76 -8.97 10.76
CA GLN A 102 3.64 -8.34 9.79
C GLN A 102 4.01 -6.90 10.14
N ILE A 103 3.46 -6.35 11.22
CA ILE A 103 3.73 -5.00 11.70
C ILE A 103 4.41 -5.04 13.07
N ARG A 104 5.49 -4.27 13.18
CA ARG A 104 6.21 -4.03 14.42
C ARG A 104 6.15 -2.55 14.76
N LEU A 105 5.49 -2.21 15.86
CA LEU A 105 5.37 -0.83 16.31
C LEU A 105 6.48 -0.51 17.31
N GLY A 106 7.29 0.49 17.00
CA GLY A 106 8.40 0.91 17.85
C GLY A 106 7.96 1.81 19.00
N PRO A 107 8.88 2.16 19.94
CA PRO A 107 8.56 2.98 21.10
C PRO A 107 7.99 4.36 20.77
N ALA A 108 8.37 4.95 19.63
CA ALA A 108 7.89 6.27 19.21
C ALA A 108 6.45 6.26 18.69
N ALA A 109 5.83 5.09 18.47
CA ALA A 109 4.42 5.01 18.10
C ALA A 109 3.49 5.42 19.26
N SER A 110 2.53 6.29 18.94
CA SER A 110 1.47 6.68 19.88
C SER A 110 0.56 5.50 20.23
N TRP A 111 -0.07 5.56 21.41
CA TRP A 111 -1.01 4.53 21.86
C TRP A 111 -2.19 4.33 20.90
N LEU A 112 -2.68 5.41 20.28
CA LEU A 112 -3.77 5.37 19.32
C LEU A 112 -3.38 4.59 18.07
N LEU A 113 -2.17 4.83 17.54
CA LEU A 113 -1.64 4.07 16.40
C LEU A 113 -1.52 2.58 16.72
N ARG A 114 -1.06 2.25 17.95
CA ARG A 114 -0.96 0.86 18.41
C ARG A 114 -2.29 0.15 18.35
N LEU A 115 -3.35 0.77 18.86
CA LEU A 115 -4.69 0.21 18.79
C LEU A 115 -5.18 0.06 17.34
N ALA A 116 -4.89 1.05 16.49
CA ALA A 116 -5.36 1.06 15.11
C ALA A 116 -4.70 -0.03 14.22
N LEU A 117 -3.43 -0.36 14.48
CA LEU A 117 -2.64 -1.27 13.63
C LEU A 117 -2.36 -2.65 14.26
N THR A 118 -2.77 -2.91 15.50
CA THR A 118 -2.49 -4.18 16.20
C THR A 118 -2.97 -5.42 15.43
N ASN A 119 -4.08 -5.32 14.71
CA ASN A 119 -4.65 -6.44 13.93
C ASN A 119 -4.22 -6.43 12.46
N GLY A 120 -3.19 -5.63 12.12
CA GLY A 120 -2.80 -5.34 10.75
C GLY A 120 -3.52 -4.12 10.20
N GLY A 121 -3.25 -3.83 8.94
CA GLY A 121 -3.79 -2.66 8.27
C GLY A 121 -3.17 -2.46 6.91
N LYS A 122 -3.28 -1.22 6.44
CA LYS A 122 -2.63 -0.78 5.21
C LYS A 122 -2.08 0.62 5.36
N PHE A 123 -0.93 0.86 4.74
CA PHE A 123 -0.48 2.20 4.43
C PHE A 123 -0.94 2.50 3.01
N LYS A 124 -1.82 3.49 2.84
CA LYS A 124 -2.15 4.00 1.51
C LYS A 124 -1.14 5.08 1.13
N LEU A 125 -0.50 4.89 0.00
CA LEU A 125 0.56 5.73 -0.56
C LEU A 125 0.00 6.40 -1.83
N THR A 126 -0.36 7.66 -1.73
CA THR A 126 -0.95 8.44 -2.82
C THR A 126 0.07 9.44 -3.34
N LYS A 127 0.42 9.35 -4.63
CA LYS A 127 1.36 10.27 -5.25
C LYS A 127 0.66 11.60 -5.56
N LEU A 128 1.06 12.68 -4.90
CA LEU A 128 0.48 14.02 -5.13
C LEU A 128 1.19 14.80 -6.25
N GLY A 129 2.37 14.32 -6.67
CA GLY A 129 3.21 14.90 -7.72
C GLY A 129 4.49 14.08 -7.89
N SER A 130 5.47 14.54 -8.67
CA SER A 130 6.74 13.81 -8.80
C SER A 130 7.51 13.71 -7.48
N ASP A 131 7.37 14.73 -6.62
CA ASP A 131 8.23 14.95 -5.45
C ASP A 131 7.43 14.90 -4.13
N GLN A 132 6.17 14.44 -4.14
CA GLN A 132 5.34 14.35 -2.93
C GLN A 132 4.53 13.06 -2.85
N LEU A 133 4.53 12.47 -1.66
CA LEU A 133 3.82 11.25 -1.31
C LEU A 133 2.95 11.51 -0.08
N HIS A 134 1.64 11.34 -0.21
CA HIS A 134 0.75 11.29 0.95
C HIS A 134 0.66 9.85 1.45
N ILE A 135 0.99 9.64 2.72
CA ILE A 135 0.92 8.33 3.37
C ILE A 135 -0.12 8.40 4.47
N GLU A 136 -1.05 7.45 4.49
CA GLU A 136 -2.10 7.39 5.50
C GLU A 136 -2.40 5.98 5.99
N THR A 137 -2.90 5.92 7.22
CA THR A 137 -3.56 4.77 7.86
C THR A 137 -4.96 5.19 8.29
N SER A 138 -5.70 4.32 8.96
CA SER A 138 -6.99 4.65 9.57
C SER A 138 -6.92 5.73 10.67
N SER A 139 -5.75 6.01 11.24
CA SER A 139 -5.61 6.87 12.44
C SER A 139 -4.56 7.98 12.33
N TRP A 140 -3.82 8.04 11.23
CA TRP A 140 -2.73 8.99 11.00
C TRP A 140 -2.51 9.19 9.50
N SER A 141 -2.12 10.39 9.10
CA SER A 141 -1.63 10.69 7.76
C SER A 141 -0.54 11.76 7.79
N GLY A 142 0.26 11.81 6.72
CA GLY A 142 1.31 12.81 6.54
C GLY A 142 1.71 12.96 5.07
N ILE A 143 2.28 14.11 4.72
CA ILE A 143 2.85 14.37 3.38
C ILE A 143 4.36 14.26 3.49
N PHE A 144 4.97 13.57 2.54
CA PHE A 144 6.40 13.27 2.51
C PHE A 144 7.03 13.75 1.21
N SER A 145 8.28 14.17 1.29
CA SER A 145 9.14 14.53 0.16
C SER A 145 10.38 13.63 0.11
N PRO A 146 10.94 13.35 -1.07
CA PRO A 146 12.09 12.46 -1.18
C PRO A 146 13.35 13.10 -0.60
N THR A 147 14.12 12.32 0.17
CA THR A 147 15.38 12.78 0.78
C THR A 147 16.58 12.74 -0.17
N SER A 148 16.44 12.04 -1.30
CA SER A 148 17.40 12.02 -2.41
C SER A 148 16.66 11.78 -3.73
N LYS A 149 17.06 12.49 -4.79
CA LYS A 149 16.50 12.38 -6.15
C LYS A 149 17.21 11.31 -6.97
#